data_AF-A0A086LNJ9-F1
#
_entry.id   AF-A0A086LNJ9-F1
#
_cell.length_a   1.000
_cell.length_b   1.000
_cell.length_c   1.000
_cell.angle_alpha   90.00
_cell.angle_beta   90.00
_cell.angle_gamma   90.00
#
_symmetry.space_group_name_H-M   'P 1'
#
loop_
_entity.id
_entity.type
_entity.pdbx_description
1 polymer ?
#
loop_
_entity_poly.entity_id
_entity_poly.type
_entity_poly.pdbx_seq_one_letter_code
_entity_poly.pdbx_strand_id
1 'polypeptide(L)'
;TFYDAETPEALDIIRTLCSTPVASDDEDDKTEKDLLAEPSAPASASPSSSQDILFVSNTRSYLRALCGHASEKNNGGGSASQNPAHATGPLGYGALAKLSPDQQVFTILRHRHVESFATIQRLVTVPIAESELLRLLLQYAVLVLGNWAIKSMYVYDDMYEISCRDLLLALLIRSGAAFVPPSQGGAGSDACTPPASAGLPKEAFRSATRLSLDRVSQMLQEVAVCSSSAWRLKLPPDAAFLAAHPAIQRHFDQWWKQRLQQVVKEVHQRRDARANPQGPLTGGEEGKTKDASVAVSPALLQLAGRLCSSALKTQGALTFQQLRETLNSKNNDFLAVADRDLERVLQTVAIQVGTVWLAPKVGNAQMDLYRDCLIEVLKKQTQPQSKAAIVQEMSQALNRRIDLPDFTLRKLLRELAVNESGFWSFKGRVPESGDGDVPLPPVF
;
A
#
# COMPACT_ATOMS: atom_id res chain seq x y z
N THR A 1 0.39 -14.50 15.49
CA THR A 1 0.12 -13.04 15.56
C THR A 1 0.97 -12.35 14.52
N PHE A 2 0.49 -12.30 13.27
CA PHE A 2 1.21 -11.66 12.19
C PHE A 2 0.31 -10.62 11.56
N TYR A 3 0.79 -9.38 11.65
CA TYR A 3 0.29 -8.20 10.95
C TYR A 3 -1.09 -7.69 11.36
N ASP A 4 -1.17 -7.04 12.51
CA ASP A 4 -2.15 -5.96 12.68
C ASP A 4 -1.49 -4.76 13.36
N ALA A 5 -1.68 -3.58 12.77
CA ALA A 5 -1.40 -2.31 13.42
C ALA A 5 -2.30 -2.08 14.66
N GLU A 6 -3.31 -2.94 14.83
CA GLU A 6 -4.25 -2.99 15.95
C GLU A 6 -3.89 -4.06 16.99
N THR A 7 -2.74 -4.72 16.86
CA THR A 7 -2.24 -5.60 17.94
C THR A 7 -2.05 -4.77 19.22
N PRO A 8 -2.41 -5.28 20.41
CA PRO A 8 -2.18 -4.59 21.67
C PRO A 8 -0.74 -4.09 21.80
N GLU A 9 0.22 -4.85 21.28
CA GLU A 9 1.64 -4.52 21.27
C GLU A 9 1.97 -3.35 20.33
N ALA A 10 1.35 -3.26 19.15
CA ALA A 10 1.50 -2.10 18.26
C ALA A 10 0.85 -0.86 18.88
N LEU A 11 -0.29 -1.01 19.55
CA LEU A 11 -0.96 0.07 20.27
C LEU A 11 -0.13 0.56 21.47
N ASP A 12 0.55 -0.33 22.20
CA ASP A 12 1.46 0.06 23.28
C ASP A 12 2.73 0.74 22.76
N ILE A 13 3.25 0.34 21.60
CA ILE A 13 4.32 1.08 20.92
C ILE A 13 3.83 2.47 20.55
N ILE A 14 2.66 2.59 19.92
CA ILE A 14 2.05 3.88 19.56
C ILE A 14 1.83 4.74 20.82
N ARG A 15 1.34 4.15 21.92
CA ARG A 15 1.18 4.85 23.22
C ARG A 15 2.52 5.34 23.77
N THR A 16 3.57 4.53 23.65
CA THR A 16 4.95 4.92 24.04
C THR A 16 5.47 6.06 23.17
N LEU A 17 5.12 6.10 21.88
CA LEU A 17 5.48 7.18 20.97
C LEU A 17 4.72 8.49 21.20
N CYS A 18 3.49 8.41 21.73
CA CYS A 18 2.67 9.56 22.07
C CYS A 18 2.87 10.04 23.52
N SER A 19 3.66 9.33 24.31
CA SER A 19 4.02 9.74 25.66
C SER A 19 5.28 10.59 25.59
N THR A 20 5.13 11.90 25.39
CA THR A 20 6.19 12.83 25.78
C THR A 20 6.45 12.63 27.28
N PRO A 21 7.71 12.53 27.75
CA PRO A 21 7.96 12.68 29.17
C PRO A 21 7.53 14.10 29.53
N VAL A 22 6.40 14.21 30.22
CA VAL A 22 6.02 15.44 30.90
C VAL A 22 7.07 15.62 31.98
N ALA A 23 8.09 16.43 31.67
CA ALA A 23 8.87 17.08 32.70
C ALA A 23 7.90 17.97 33.47
N SER A 24 7.48 17.47 34.63
CA SER A 24 6.98 18.31 35.70
C SER A 24 8.12 19.24 36.09
N ASP A 25 7.98 20.52 35.77
CA ASP A 25 8.60 21.57 36.57
C ASP A 25 7.59 22.72 36.66
N ASP A 26 7.18 22.93 37.91
CA ASP A 26 6.41 24.07 38.39
C ASP A 26 7.29 25.34 38.39
N GLU A 27 6.59 26.47 38.34
CA GLU A 27 7.00 27.85 38.69
C GLU A 27 7.78 28.65 37.62
N ASP A 28 7.16 29.68 37.04
CA ASP A 28 7.15 31.02 37.67
C ASP A 28 6.28 32.02 36.88
N ASP A 29 5.50 32.79 37.62
CA ASP A 29 4.64 33.89 37.19
C ASP A 29 5.47 35.17 37.04
N LYS A 30 5.34 35.88 35.90
CA LYS A 30 5.45 37.35 35.86
C LYS A 30 4.98 37.98 34.55
N THR A 31 4.18 39.01 34.76
CA THR A 31 3.50 39.94 33.85
C THR A 31 4.43 41.05 33.36
N GLU A 32 4.26 41.49 32.10
CA GLU A 32 4.49 42.87 31.58
C GLU A 32 4.17 42.85 30.06
N LYS A 33 2.99 43.28 29.59
CA LYS A 33 2.50 44.64 29.29
C LYS A 33 3.43 45.54 28.45
N ASP A 34 2.77 46.11 27.42
CA ASP A 34 3.14 47.22 26.54
C ASP A 34 4.18 46.99 25.43
N LEU A 35 3.69 47.03 24.19
CA LEU A 35 3.86 48.19 23.28
C LEU A 35 3.24 47.89 21.90
N LEU A 36 1.98 48.31 21.75
CA LEU A 36 1.37 48.65 20.46
C LEU A 36 1.32 50.17 20.39
N ALA A 37 1.97 50.77 19.38
CA ALA A 37 1.67 52.13 18.96
C ALA A 37 2.01 52.29 17.47
N GLU A 38 0.96 52.45 16.66
CA GLU A 38 1.02 53.06 15.32
C GLU A 38 1.50 54.52 15.41
N PRO A 39 1.93 55.10 14.28
CA PRO A 39 1.55 56.48 14.03
C PRO A 39 0.85 56.68 12.68
N SER A 40 -0.06 57.63 12.75
CA SER A 40 -1.05 58.11 11.80
C SER A 40 -0.46 58.79 10.56
N ALA A 41 -1.23 58.75 9.47
CA ALA A 41 -1.01 59.49 8.23
C ALA A 41 -1.12 61.03 8.41
N PRO A 42 -0.70 61.79 7.38
CA PRO A 42 -1.59 62.80 6.83
C PRO A 42 -1.78 62.68 5.31
N ALA A 43 -2.89 63.26 4.86
CA ALA A 43 -3.49 63.09 3.56
C ALA A 43 -2.99 64.05 2.46
N SER A 44 -3.31 63.65 1.21
CA SER A 44 -3.63 64.45 0.01
C SER A 44 -2.51 64.89 -0.95
N ALA A 45 -2.49 64.25 -2.13
CA ALA A 45 -2.59 64.87 -3.46
C ALA A 45 -2.55 63.80 -4.59
N SER A 46 -3.40 63.93 -5.59
CA SER A 46 -3.42 63.14 -6.85
C SER A 46 -3.27 64.09 -8.05
N PRO A 47 -3.07 63.65 -9.31
CA PRO A 47 -2.43 62.44 -9.81
C PRO A 47 -1.33 62.75 -10.86
N SER A 48 -0.25 61.98 -10.94
CA SER A 48 0.59 61.92 -12.15
C SER A 48 0.78 60.46 -12.54
N SER A 49 0.32 60.14 -13.74
CA SER A 49 0.41 58.82 -14.35
C SER A 49 1.87 58.39 -14.52
N SER A 50 2.36 57.55 -13.62
CA SER A 50 3.45 56.62 -13.88
C SER A 50 3.08 55.35 -13.16
N GLN A 51 2.53 54.39 -13.89
CA GLN A 51 2.37 53.04 -13.39
C GLN A 51 3.79 52.49 -13.20
N ASP A 52 4.25 52.42 -11.96
CA ASP A 52 5.39 51.58 -11.62
C ASP A 52 5.08 50.16 -12.09
N ILE A 53 5.99 49.59 -12.86
CA ILE A 53 5.92 48.19 -13.28
C ILE A 53 6.11 47.35 -12.01
N LEU A 54 5.00 46.98 -11.38
CA LEU A 54 4.99 46.00 -10.30
C LEU A 54 5.36 44.64 -10.88
N PHE A 55 6.64 44.26 -10.75
CA PHE A 55 7.03 42.87 -10.91
C PHE A 55 6.26 42.05 -9.87
N VAL A 56 5.44 41.12 -10.38
CA VAL A 56 4.55 40.26 -9.58
C VAL A 56 5.33 39.68 -8.40
N SER A 57 4.95 40.05 -7.16
CA SER A 57 5.55 39.56 -5.92
C SER A 57 5.42 38.04 -5.72
N ASN A 58 4.57 37.41 -6.54
CA ASN A 58 4.45 35.96 -6.64
C ASN A 58 5.28 35.41 -7.81
N THR A 59 6.59 35.30 -7.57
CA THR A 59 7.58 34.68 -8.47
C THR A 59 7.17 33.28 -8.90
N ARG A 60 6.42 32.55 -8.05
CA ARG A 60 5.96 31.18 -8.34
C ARG A 60 4.87 31.13 -9.41
N SER A 61 3.93 32.08 -9.39
CA SER A 61 2.92 32.22 -10.44
C SER A 61 3.52 32.73 -11.75
N TYR A 62 4.49 33.65 -11.66
CA TYR A 62 5.23 34.15 -12.82
C TYR A 62 6.05 33.03 -13.49
N LEU A 63 6.79 32.24 -12.71
CA LEU A 63 7.52 31.07 -13.22
C LEU A 63 6.58 30.02 -13.81
N ARG A 64 5.41 29.78 -13.21
CA ARG A 64 4.40 28.86 -13.76
C ARG A 64 3.86 29.33 -15.12
N ALA A 65 3.74 30.63 -15.33
CA ALA A 65 3.32 31.22 -16.60
C ALA A 65 4.44 31.18 -17.66
N LEU A 66 5.69 31.42 -17.27
CA LEU A 66 6.86 31.34 -18.16
C LEU A 66 7.18 29.91 -18.60
N CYS A 67 7.06 28.96 -17.69
CA CYS A 67 7.36 27.54 -17.94
C CYS A 67 6.23 26.83 -18.68
N GLY A 68 5.36 27.57 -19.39
CA GLY A 68 4.27 27.11 -20.26
C GLY A 68 3.91 25.65 -20.01
N HIS A 69 2.94 25.39 -19.13
CA HIS A 69 2.34 24.06 -19.13
C HIS A 69 1.90 23.80 -20.56
N ALA A 70 2.54 22.82 -21.19
CA ALA A 70 2.00 22.19 -22.37
C ALA A 70 0.61 21.69 -21.95
N SER A 71 -0.42 22.47 -22.24
CA SER A 71 -1.73 21.91 -22.53
C SER A 71 -1.52 21.08 -23.79
N GLU A 72 -1.03 19.85 -23.60
CA GLU A 72 -1.10 18.84 -24.62
C GLU A 72 -2.59 18.61 -24.89
N LYS A 73 -3.04 19.14 -26.02
CA LYS A 73 -4.09 18.53 -26.81
C LYS A 73 -3.67 17.08 -27.04
N ASN A 74 -4.15 16.18 -26.19
CA ASN A 74 -3.88 14.76 -26.35
C ASN A 74 -4.74 14.23 -27.51
N ASN A 75 -4.15 14.22 -28.70
CA ASN A 75 -4.70 13.60 -29.89
C ASN A 75 -3.73 12.48 -30.30
N GLY A 76 -4.16 11.21 -30.15
CA GLY A 76 -3.46 10.07 -30.75
C GLY A 76 -3.07 8.93 -29.80
N GLY A 77 -3.93 7.89 -29.77
CA GLY A 77 -3.61 6.46 -29.68
C GLY A 77 -2.34 5.98 -28.98
N GLY A 78 -2.51 5.41 -27.79
CA GLY A 78 -1.51 4.59 -27.11
C GLY A 78 -2.01 4.15 -25.75
N SER A 79 -2.69 3.00 -25.69
CA SER A 79 -3.21 2.43 -24.45
C SER A 79 -2.04 1.96 -23.56
N ALA A 80 -1.61 2.81 -22.64
CA ALA A 80 -0.76 2.45 -21.51
C ALA A 80 -1.48 2.84 -20.22
N SER A 81 -2.33 1.93 -19.72
CA SER A 81 -2.86 2.03 -18.37
C SER A 81 -1.72 1.77 -17.38
N GLN A 82 -0.99 2.82 -16.99
CA GLN A 82 -0.06 2.73 -15.88
C GLN A 82 -0.86 2.63 -14.57
N ASN A 83 -1.08 1.40 -14.14
CA ASN A 83 -1.41 1.11 -12.75
C ASN A 83 -0.21 1.49 -11.87
N PRO A 84 -0.40 2.11 -10.69
CA PRO A 84 0.65 2.28 -9.68
C PRO A 84 1.08 0.95 -9.04
N ALA A 85 0.49 -0.17 -9.46
CA ALA A 85 0.76 -1.51 -8.94
C ALA A 85 2.13 -2.07 -9.34
N HIS A 86 2.86 -1.48 -10.31
CA HIS A 86 4.27 -1.82 -10.56
C HIS A 86 5.07 -0.53 -10.72
N ALA A 87 5.52 -0.03 -9.58
CA ALA A 87 6.39 1.13 -9.44
C ALA A 87 7.84 0.77 -9.83
N THR A 88 8.11 0.63 -11.13
CA THR A 88 9.48 0.43 -11.65
C THR A 88 10.09 1.71 -12.26
N GLY A 89 9.37 2.84 -12.17
CA GLY A 89 9.84 4.15 -12.63
C GLY A 89 10.41 5.04 -11.51
N PRO A 90 11.08 6.15 -11.85
CA PRO A 90 11.55 7.14 -10.88
C PRO A 90 10.39 7.68 -10.03
N LEU A 91 10.60 7.87 -8.73
CA LEU A 91 9.60 8.42 -7.83
C LEU A 91 9.27 9.87 -8.23
N GLY A 92 8.09 10.09 -8.83
CA GLY A 92 7.65 11.41 -9.29
C GLY A 92 7.10 12.26 -8.15
N TYR A 93 7.87 13.22 -7.64
CA TYR A 93 7.46 14.10 -6.53
C TYR A 93 6.14 14.87 -6.81
N GLY A 94 5.90 15.29 -8.05
CA GLY A 94 4.65 15.96 -8.43
C GLY A 94 3.41 15.06 -8.39
N ALA A 95 3.58 13.75 -8.59
CA ALA A 95 2.51 12.77 -8.41
C ALA A 95 2.32 12.44 -6.92
N LEU A 96 3.43 12.31 -6.17
CA LEU A 96 3.42 12.05 -4.74
C LEU A 96 2.66 13.14 -3.97
N ALA A 97 2.84 14.41 -4.32
CA ALA A 97 2.17 15.55 -3.68
C ALA A 97 0.64 15.55 -3.80
N LYS A 98 0.06 14.75 -4.71
CA LYS A 98 -1.39 14.63 -4.89
C LYS A 98 -2.01 13.52 -4.05
N LEU A 99 -1.19 12.73 -3.36
CA LEU A 99 -1.61 11.58 -2.56
C LEU A 99 -1.80 11.99 -1.09
N SER A 100 -2.63 11.24 -0.35
CA SER A 100 -2.73 11.40 1.11
C SER A 100 -1.42 11.02 1.80
N PRO A 101 -1.14 11.46 3.04
CA PRO A 101 0.09 11.09 3.76
C PRO A 101 0.32 9.57 3.83
N ASP A 102 -0.72 8.82 4.14
CA ASP A 102 -0.76 7.35 4.11
C ASP A 102 -0.30 6.78 2.76
N GLN A 103 -0.91 7.24 1.67
CA GLN A 103 -0.56 6.83 0.31
C GLN A 103 0.86 7.25 -0.07
N GLN A 104 1.34 8.41 0.39
CA GLN A 104 2.70 8.86 0.13
C GLN A 104 3.71 7.94 0.80
N VAL A 105 3.53 7.64 2.09
CA VAL A 105 4.41 6.73 2.85
C VAL A 105 4.45 5.35 2.21
N PHE A 106 3.29 4.78 1.87
CA PHE A 106 3.21 3.51 1.15
C PHE A 106 3.93 3.56 -0.20
N THR A 107 3.72 4.63 -0.98
CA THR A 107 4.35 4.81 -2.29
C THR A 107 5.87 4.91 -2.19
N ILE A 108 6.39 5.69 -1.24
CA ILE A 108 7.83 5.85 -0.97
C ILE A 108 8.44 4.48 -0.65
N LEU A 109 7.86 3.77 0.32
CA LEU A 109 8.32 2.45 0.74
C LEU A 109 8.28 1.43 -0.40
N ARG A 110 7.24 1.47 -1.25
CA ARG A 110 7.10 0.57 -2.40
C ARG A 110 8.18 0.78 -3.45
N HIS A 111 8.62 2.02 -3.68
CA HIS A 111 9.67 2.32 -4.66
C HIS A 111 11.08 2.13 -4.08
N ARG A 112 11.30 2.47 -2.81
CA ARG A 112 12.63 2.43 -2.19
C ARG A 112 12.99 1.08 -1.59
N HIS A 113 11.98 0.28 -1.21
CA HIS A 113 12.07 -0.99 -0.47
C HIS A 113 12.71 -0.90 0.92
N VAL A 114 13.75 -0.09 1.12
CA VAL A 114 14.40 0.20 2.41
C VAL A 114 14.80 1.69 2.45
N GLU A 115 14.44 2.40 3.52
CA GLU A 115 14.95 3.74 3.81
C GLU A 115 15.03 4.07 5.32
N SER A 116 15.96 4.94 5.68
CA SER A 116 16.05 5.67 6.94
C SER A 116 14.81 6.50 7.23
N PHE A 117 14.49 6.66 8.51
CA PHE A 117 13.35 7.46 8.97
C PHE A 117 13.45 8.91 8.48
N ALA A 118 14.64 9.53 8.63
CA ALA A 118 14.90 10.91 8.25
C ALA A 118 14.64 11.16 6.76
N THR A 119 15.04 10.24 5.87
CA THR A 119 14.75 10.41 4.45
C THR A 119 13.27 10.22 4.15
N ILE A 120 12.57 9.25 4.75
CA ILE A 120 11.13 9.09 4.53
C ILE A 120 10.40 10.38 4.94
N GLN A 121 10.71 10.92 6.12
CA GLN A 121 10.14 12.17 6.61
C GLN A 121 10.36 13.34 5.65
N ARG A 122 11.56 13.44 5.07
CA ARG A 122 11.90 14.46 4.05
C ARG A 122 11.16 14.25 2.71
N LEU A 123 10.87 13.00 2.33
CA LEU A 123 10.22 12.68 1.07
C LEU A 123 8.70 12.90 1.12
N VAL A 124 8.08 12.77 2.29
CA VAL A 124 6.67 13.11 2.47
C VAL A 124 6.50 14.60 2.24
N THR A 125 5.56 14.95 1.35
CA THR A 125 5.37 16.33 0.89
C THR A 125 4.42 17.14 1.77
N VAL A 126 3.67 16.45 2.64
CA VAL A 126 2.72 17.04 3.59
C VAL A 126 3.37 17.03 4.98
N PRO A 127 3.30 18.13 5.75
CA PRO A 127 3.76 18.12 7.13
C PRO A 127 3.07 17.01 7.92
N ILE A 128 3.87 16.14 8.54
CA ILE A 128 3.38 15.00 9.32
C ILE A 128 4.13 14.98 10.65
N ALA A 129 3.37 14.82 11.75
CA ALA A 129 3.97 14.63 13.07
C ALA A 129 4.75 13.31 13.10
N GLU A 130 5.83 13.28 13.86
CA GLU A 130 6.70 12.11 13.97
C GLU A 130 5.94 10.85 14.41
N SER A 131 5.08 10.98 15.42
CA SER A 131 4.25 9.89 15.95
C SER A 131 3.30 9.32 14.88
N GLU A 132 2.71 10.18 14.06
CA GLU A 132 1.82 9.76 12.97
C GLU A 132 2.59 9.08 11.83
N LEU A 133 3.78 9.59 11.50
CA LEU A 133 4.66 8.92 10.52
C LEU A 133 5.07 7.54 11.00
N LEU A 134 5.45 7.40 12.28
CA LEU A 134 5.80 6.11 12.87
C LEU A 134 4.60 5.14 12.87
N ARG A 135 3.39 5.62 13.14
CA ARG A 135 2.16 4.83 13.04
C ARG A 135 1.97 4.25 11.63
N LEU A 136 2.13 5.08 10.59
CA LEU A 136 2.06 4.65 9.19
C LEU A 136 3.21 3.67 8.83
N LEU A 137 4.41 3.89 9.35
CA LEU A 137 5.54 2.99 9.13
C LEU A 137 5.32 1.62 9.77
N LEU A 138 4.79 1.55 10.99
CA LEU A 138 4.42 0.29 11.64
C LEU A 138 3.35 -0.48 10.85
N GLN A 139 2.48 0.23 10.14
CA GLN A 139 1.48 -0.38 9.26
C GLN A 139 2.11 -1.03 8.02
N TYR A 140 3.08 -0.37 7.37
CA TYR A 140 3.60 -0.80 6.05
C TYR A 140 4.97 -1.46 6.05
N ALA A 141 5.77 -1.26 7.09
CA ALA A 141 7.18 -1.61 7.13
C ALA A 141 7.58 -2.33 8.43
N VAL A 142 8.79 -2.86 8.42
CA VAL A 142 9.47 -3.50 9.54
C VAL A 142 10.84 -2.85 9.72
N LEU A 143 11.32 -2.75 10.95
CA LEU A 143 12.62 -2.15 11.23
C LEU A 143 13.75 -3.14 10.96
N VAL A 144 14.79 -2.71 10.24
CA VAL A 144 15.97 -3.47 9.84
C VAL A 144 17.20 -2.62 10.17
N LEU A 145 17.84 -2.89 11.30
CA LEU A 145 19.01 -2.14 11.79
C LEU A 145 18.78 -0.62 11.79
N GLY A 146 17.64 -0.16 12.31
CA GLY A 146 17.27 1.26 12.36
C GLY A 146 16.66 1.83 11.08
N ASN A 147 16.71 1.10 9.96
CA ASN A 147 16.08 1.50 8.70
C ASN A 147 14.74 0.82 8.51
N TRP A 148 13.81 1.44 7.78
CA TRP A 148 12.47 0.91 7.52
C TRP A 148 12.42 0.17 6.18
N ALA A 149 12.16 -1.14 6.25
CA ALA A 149 11.97 -1.99 5.07
C ALA A 149 10.48 -2.28 4.86
N ILE A 150 9.96 -2.09 3.64
CA ILE A 150 8.57 -2.42 3.34
C ILE A 150 8.30 -3.91 3.60
N LYS A 151 7.15 -4.23 4.24
CA LYS A 151 6.76 -5.62 4.51
C LYS A 151 6.67 -6.42 3.22
N SER A 152 7.15 -7.66 3.24
CA SER A 152 7.26 -8.52 2.04
C SER A 152 5.93 -8.81 1.37
N MET A 153 4.85 -8.85 2.13
CA MET A 153 3.49 -9.01 1.60
C MET A 153 3.01 -7.84 0.75
N TYR A 154 3.65 -6.66 0.82
CA TYR A 154 3.34 -5.57 -0.10
C TYR A 154 4.18 -5.63 -1.37
N VAL A 155 5.24 -6.44 -1.42
CA VAL A 155 6.13 -6.57 -2.56
C VAL A 155 5.75 -7.76 -3.45
N TYR A 156 5.38 -8.89 -2.83
CA TYR A 156 5.04 -10.12 -3.54
C TYR A 156 3.60 -10.57 -3.26
N ASP A 157 3.02 -11.29 -4.22
CA ASP A 157 1.67 -11.85 -4.15
C ASP A 157 1.68 -13.35 -3.81
N ASP A 158 2.87 -13.96 -3.76
CA ASP A 158 3.10 -15.37 -3.51
C ASP A 158 3.68 -15.59 -2.10
N MET A 159 3.04 -16.45 -1.31
CA MET A 159 3.42 -16.69 0.09
C MET A 159 4.82 -17.29 0.25
N TYR A 160 5.29 -18.06 -0.72
CA TYR A 160 6.65 -18.62 -0.68
C TYR A 160 7.68 -17.51 -0.89
N GLU A 161 7.47 -16.64 -1.86
CA GLU A 161 8.36 -15.49 -2.11
C GLU A 161 8.35 -14.48 -0.97
N ILE A 162 7.19 -14.23 -0.36
CA ILE A 162 7.06 -13.43 0.87
C ILE A 162 7.95 -14.02 1.97
N SER A 163 7.85 -15.33 2.21
CA SER A 163 8.65 -16.04 3.23
C SER A 163 10.14 -16.00 2.90
N CYS A 164 10.51 -16.15 1.63
CA CYS A 164 11.91 -16.05 1.17
C CYS A 164 12.49 -14.65 1.40
N ARG A 165 11.72 -13.58 1.14
CA ARG A 165 12.17 -12.20 1.38
C ARG A 165 12.30 -11.89 2.87
N ASP A 166 11.40 -12.38 3.71
CA ASP A 166 11.54 -12.24 5.16
C ASP A 166 12.78 -12.98 5.69
N LEU A 167 13.05 -14.19 5.17
CA LEU A 167 14.29 -14.92 5.45
C LEU A 167 15.53 -14.14 5.01
N LEU A 168 15.49 -13.55 3.82
CA LEU A 168 16.58 -12.70 3.30
C LEU A 168 16.87 -11.54 4.25
N LEU A 169 15.84 -10.80 4.66
CA LEU A 169 15.97 -9.68 5.60
C LEU A 169 16.56 -10.14 6.93
N ALA A 170 16.08 -11.25 7.50
CA ALA A 170 16.59 -11.78 8.76
C ALA A 170 18.06 -12.21 8.67
N LEU A 171 18.48 -12.81 7.55
CA LEU A 171 19.88 -13.18 7.30
C LEU A 171 20.78 -11.94 7.16
N LEU A 172 20.30 -10.89 6.50
CA LEU A 172 21.00 -9.61 6.36
C LEU A 172 21.12 -8.85 7.69
N ILE A 173 20.11 -8.94 8.57
CA ILE A 173 20.20 -8.40 9.94
C ILE A 173 21.29 -9.13 10.70
N ARG A 174 21.34 -10.45 10.63
CA ARG A 174 22.36 -11.25 11.33
C ARG A 174 23.77 -10.97 10.83
N SER A 175 23.97 -10.77 9.52
CA SER A 175 25.28 -10.41 8.97
C SER A 175 25.66 -8.95 9.27
N GLY A 176 24.70 -8.04 9.29
CA GLY A 176 24.90 -6.62 9.60
C GLY A 176 25.13 -6.34 11.09
N ALA A 177 24.50 -7.09 12.00
CA ALA A 177 24.69 -6.96 13.44
C ALA A 177 26.08 -7.43 13.92
N ALA A 178 26.78 -8.24 13.11
CA ALA A 178 28.17 -8.59 13.35
C ALA A 178 29.14 -7.41 13.07
N PHE A 179 28.65 -6.30 12.52
CA PHE A 179 29.40 -5.07 12.33
C PHE A 179 29.36 -4.24 13.62
N VAL A 180 30.33 -4.47 14.51
CA VAL A 180 30.60 -3.57 15.64
C VAL A 180 31.55 -2.48 15.13
N PRO A 181 31.17 -1.19 15.09
CA PRO A 181 32.14 -0.13 14.85
C PRO A 181 33.18 -0.16 15.98
N PRO A 182 34.48 0.06 15.69
CA PRO A 182 35.49 0.08 16.74
C PRO A 182 35.09 1.12 17.77
N SER A 183 34.85 0.68 19.01
CA SER A 183 34.62 1.55 20.15
C SER A 183 35.86 2.43 20.31
N GLN A 184 35.66 3.75 20.39
CA GLN A 184 36.70 4.72 20.71
C GLN A 184 37.41 4.28 22.01
N GLY A 185 38.64 3.79 21.89
CA GLY A 185 39.39 3.27 23.04
C GLY A 185 40.52 2.35 22.63
N GLY A 186 41.51 2.86 21.91
CA GLY A 186 42.72 2.11 21.58
C GLY A 186 43.48 2.77 20.42
N ALA A 187 44.39 3.68 20.75
CA ALA A 187 45.34 4.21 19.78
C ALA A 187 46.25 3.07 19.29
N GLY A 188 46.20 2.77 17.99
CA GLY A 188 47.14 1.85 17.34
C GLY A 188 46.52 0.59 16.73
N SER A 189 45.59 0.73 15.79
CA SER A 189 45.32 -0.32 14.80
C SER A 189 44.83 0.30 13.50
N ASP A 190 45.60 0.07 12.44
CA ASP A 190 45.41 0.61 11.10
C ASP A 190 44.04 0.26 10.48
N ALA A 191 43.53 1.24 9.73
CA ALA A 191 42.63 1.15 8.59
C ALA A 191 41.38 0.25 8.65
N CYS A 192 40.22 0.93 8.62
CA CYS A 192 38.92 0.45 8.16
C CYS A 192 39.00 -0.64 7.08
N THR A 193 38.94 -1.90 7.50
CA THR A 193 38.62 -3.01 6.61
C THR A 193 37.47 -3.77 7.26
N PRO A 194 36.23 -3.71 6.72
CA PRO A 194 35.19 -4.63 7.16
C PRO A 194 35.73 -6.06 6.99
N PRO A 195 35.50 -6.99 7.94
CA PRO A 195 36.00 -8.34 7.80
C PRO A 195 35.52 -8.90 6.45
N ALA A 196 36.45 -9.49 5.68
CA ALA A 196 36.23 -9.96 4.31
C ALA A 196 35.08 -10.99 4.15
N SER A 197 34.52 -11.46 5.27
CA SER A 197 33.39 -12.40 5.36
C SER A 197 32.05 -11.77 5.76
N ALA A 198 31.97 -10.45 5.94
CA ALA A 198 30.74 -9.77 6.34
C ALA A 198 29.77 -9.56 5.16
N GLY A 199 28.90 -10.55 4.93
CA GLY A 199 27.76 -10.41 4.04
C GLY A 199 27.13 -11.75 3.70
N LEU A 200 25.97 -11.70 3.05
CA LEU A 200 25.21 -12.88 2.66
C LEU A 200 25.73 -13.42 1.31
N PRO A 201 26.24 -14.66 1.23
CA PRO A 201 26.57 -15.27 -0.04
C PRO A 201 25.30 -15.58 -0.84
N LYS A 202 25.22 -15.02 -2.06
CA LYS A 202 24.07 -15.16 -2.97
C LYS A 202 23.71 -16.63 -3.23
N GLU A 203 24.72 -17.46 -3.48
CA GLU A 203 24.54 -18.88 -3.78
C GLU A 203 24.01 -19.68 -2.60
N ALA A 204 24.38 -19.33 -1.36
CA ALA A 204 23.82 -20.00 -0.19
C ALA A 204 22.32 -19.69 -0.04
N PHE A 205 21.93 -18.42 -0.26
CA PHE A 205 20.52 -18.04 -0.23
C PHE A 205 19.73 -18.69 -1.38
N ARG A 206 20.30 -18.74 -2.59
CA ARG A 206 19.71 -19.44 -3.74
C ARG A 206 19.54 -20.93 -3.44
N SER A 207 20.55 -21.58 -2.90
CA SER A 207 20.50 -23.01 -2.56
C SER A 207 19.44 -23.30 -1.49
N ALA A 208 19.37 -22.46 -0.45
CA ALA A 208 18.38 -22.61 0.63
C ALA A 208 16.93 -22.50 0.11
N THR A 209 16.68 -21.53 -0.77
CA THR A 209 15.33 -21.21 -1.28
C THR A 209 14.98 -21.89 -2.60
N ARG A 210 15.93 -22.46 -3.33
CA ARG A 210 15.73 -23.03 -4.69
C ARG A 210 14.99 -22.08 -5.67
N LEU A 211 15.03 -20.76 -5.41
CA LEU A 211 14.48 -19.77 -6.33
C LEU A 211 15.39 -19.65 -7.56
N SER A 212 14.82 -19.20 -8.68
CA SER A 212 15.61 -18.93 -9.88
C SER A 212 16.65 -17.84 -9.61
N LEU A 213 17.76 -17.88 -10.35
CA LEU A 213 18.84 -16.91 -10.20
C LEU A 213 18.35 -15.47 -10.40
N ASP A 214 17.46 -15.25 -11.36
CA ASP A 214 16.87 -13.93 -11.63
C ASP A 214 16.04 -13.45 -10.46
N ARG A 215 15.22 -14.33 -9.86
CA ARG A 215 14.38 -13.97 -8.73
C ARG A 215 15.20 -13.64 -7.48
N VAL A 216 16.25 -14.42 -7.21
CA VAL A 216 17.20 -14.12 -6.14
C VAL A 216 17.92 -12.79 -6.38
N SER A 217 18.33 -12.53 -7.62
CA SER A 217 19.01 -11.28 -7.99
C SER A 217 18.09 -10.07 -7.76
N GLN A 218 16.84 -10.17 -8.18
CA GLN A 218 15.82 -9.14 -7.96
C GLN A 218 15.60 -8.90 -6.46
N MET A 219 15.31 -9.95 -5.67
CA MET A 219 15.09 -9.83 -4.22
C MET A 219 16.27 -9.15 -3.51
N LEU A 220 17.49 -9.51 -3.87
CA LEU A 220 18.70 -8.91 -3.31
C LEU A 220 18.84 -7.45 -3.72
N GLN A 221 18.64 -7.11 -4.99
CA GLN A 221 18.73 -5.74 -5.49
C GLN A 221 17.68 -4.80 -4.90
N GLU A 222 16.59 -5.30 -4.34
CA GLU A 222 15.61 -4.48 -3.64
C GLU A 222 16.17 -3.92 -2.32
N VAL A 223 16.93 -4.71 -1.55
CA VAL A 223 17.28 -4.38 -0.15
C VAL A 223 18.77 -4.32 0.14
N ALA A 224 19.60 -4.86 -0.76
CA ALA A 224 21.03 -5.07 -0.57
C ALA A 224 21.86 -4.61 -1.79
N VAL A 225 23.17 -4.47 -1.57
CA VAL A 225 24.19 -4.21 -2.58
C VAL A 225 25.28 -5.28 -2.49
N CYS A 226 25.84 -5.65 -3.64
CA CYS A 226 26.96 -6.58 -3.72
C CYS A 226 28.28 -5.81 -3.54
N SER A 227 29.08 -6.21 -2.56
CA SER A 227 30.44 -5.73 -2.36
C SER A 227 31.36 -6.94 -2.23
N SER A 228 32.36 -7.07 -3.11
CA SER A 228 33.35 -8.15 -3.04
C SER A 228 32.71 -9.55 -2.95
N SER A 229 31.70 -9.83 -3.79
CA SER A 229 30.93 -11.09 -3.84
C SER A 229 30.00 -11.39 -2.65
N ALA A 230 29.95 -10.52 -1.64
CA ALA A 230 29.05 -10.62 -0.51
C ALA A 230 27.93 -9.57 -0.59
N TRP A 231 26.70 -9.95 -0.26
CA TRP A 231 25.57 -9.02 -0.24
C TRP A 231 25.35 -8.45 1.16
N ARG A 232 25.25 -7.12 1.24
CA ARG A 232 25.01 -6.38 2.48
C ARG A 232 23.88 -5.38 2.28
N LEU A 233 23.24 -4.96 3.38
CA LEU A 233 22.16 -3.98 3.32
C LEU A 233 22.61 -2.72 2.56
N LYS A 234 21.68 -2.14 1.79
CA LYS A 234 21.90 -0.90 1.04
C LYS A 234 22.30 0.28 1.93
N LEU A 235 21.71 0.33 3.12
CA LEU A 235 21.91 1.40 4.08
C LEU A 235 22.72 0.88 5.27
N PRO A 236 23.63 1.70 5.83
CA PRO A 236 24.27 1.39 7.10
C PRO A 236 23.22 1.40 8.23
N PRO A 237 23.53 0.79 9.39
CA PRO A 237 22.66 0.90 10.55
C PRO A 237 22.37 2.36 10.92
N ASP A 238 21.09 2.69 11.14
CA ASP A 238 20.68 4.05 11.54
C ASP A 238 20.76 4.18 13.08
N ALA A 239 21.97 4.44 13.58
CA ALA A 239 22.24 4.55 15.00
C ALA A 239 21.47 5.69 15.68
N ALA A 240 21.20 6.78 14.96
CA ALA A 240 20.45 7.92 15.48
C ALA A 240 19.00 7.54 15.74
N PHE A 241 18.35 6.88 14.78
CA PHE A 241 16.98 6.38 14.96
C PHE A 241 16.90 5.35 16.08
N LEU A 242 17.84 4.42 16.15
CA LEU A 242 17.87 3.40 17.21
C LEU A 242 18.02 4.01 18.61
N ALA A 243 18.88 5.02 18.76
CA ALA A 243 19.06 5.75 20.01
C ALA A 243 17.81 6.56 20.40
N ALA A 244 17.14 7.17 19.43
CA ALA A 244 15.91 7.94 19.66
C ALA A 244 14.69 7.06 19.99
N HIS A 245 14.63 5.84 19.45
CA HIS A 245 13.47 4.93 19.59
C HIS A 245 13.84 3.54 20.13
N PRO A 246 14.41 3.43 21.35
CA PRO A 246 14.88 2.16 21.90
C PRO A 246 13.74 1.16 22.17
N ALA A 247 12.50 1.63 22.38
CA ALA A 247 11.33 0.76 22.52
C ALA A 247 10.97 0.06 21.20
N ILE A 248 10.97 0.79 20.08
CA ILE A 248 10.74 0.23 18.74
C ILE A 248 11.83 -0.79 18.43
N GLN A 249 13.10 -0.46 18.69
CA GLN A 249 14.21 -1.38 18.48
C GLN A 249 14.00 -2.70 19.23
N ARG A 250 13.77 -2.64 20.55
CA ARG A 250 13.56 -3.85 21.37
C ARG A 250 12.43 -4.72 20.86
N HIS A 251 11.33 -4.09 20.43
CA HIS A 251 10.21 -4.81 19.83
C HIS A 251 10.64 -5.56 18.57
N PHE A 252 11.26 -4.89 17.60
CA PHE A 252 11.65 -5.53 16.35
C PHE A 252 12.79 -6.54 16.51
N ASP A 253 13.69 -6.38 17.48
CA ASP A 253 14.70 -7.38 17.83
C ASP A 253 14.04 -8.68 18.30
N GLN A 254 13.02 -8.59 19.16
CA GLN A 254 12.25 -9.76 19.59
C GLN A 254 11.43 -10.35 18.44
N TRP A 255 10.78 -9.49 17.66
CA TRP A 255 9.96 -9.89 16.52
C TRP A 255 10.79 -10.64 15.47
N TRP A 256 11.98 -10.15 15.10
CA TRP A 256 12.83 -10.81 14.12
C TRP A 256 13.40 -12.14 14.61
N LYS A 257 13.68 -12.27 15.92
CA LYS A 257 14.07 -13.58 16.51
C LYS A 257 12.96 -14.62 16.32
N GLN A 258 11.71 -14.24 16.59
CA GLN A 258 10.56 -15.13 16.38
C GLN A 258 10.29 -15.37 14.90
N ARG A 259 10.31 -14.31 14.08
CA ARG A 259 10.06 -14.39 12.64
C ARG A 259 11.07 -15.27 11.95
N LEU A 260 12.36 -15.18 12.27
CA LEU A 260 13.41 -16.03 11.71
C LEU A 260 13.09 -17.52 11.91
N GLN A 261 12.69 -17.92 13.12
CA GLN A 261 12.33 -19.32 13.41
C GLN A 261 11.13 -19.79 12.58
N GLN A 262 10.16 -18.91 12.36
CA GLN A 262 8.97 -19.22 11.57
C GLN A 262 9.29 -19.29 10.08
N VAL A 263 9.99 -18.30 9.52
CA VAL A 263 10.27 -18.25 8.07
C VAL A 263 11.16 -19.39 7.61
N VAL A 264 12.07 -19.87 8.47
CA VAL A 264 12.86 -21.07 8.17
C VAL A 264 11.96 -22.29 8.00
N LYS A 265 10.97 -22.49 8.89
CA LYS A 265 9.99 -23.57 8.77
C LYS A 265 9.10 -23.37 7.54
N GLU A 266 8.59 -22.17 7.34
CA GLU A 266 7.72 -21.78 6.24
C GLU A 266 8.37 -22.01 4.87
N VAL A 267 9.64 -21.60 4.71
CA VAL A 267 10.43 -21.79 3.48
C VAL A 267 10.70 -23.28 3.28
N HIS A 268 11.13 -24.02 4.31
CA HIS A 268 11.40 -25.44 4.19
C HIS A 268 10.16 -26.23 3.74
N GLN A 269 9.03 -26.05 4.42
CA GLN A 269 7.77 -26.74 4.12
C GLN A 269 7.28 -26.43 2.70
N ARG A 270 7.25 -25.15 2.31
CA ARG A 270 6.74 -24.73 0.99
C ARG A 270 7.67 -25.12 -0.14
N ARG A 271 8.98 -25.09 0.08
CA ARG A 271 9.98 -25.57 -0.88
C ARG A 271 9.77 -27.05 -1.19
N ASP A 272 9.58 -27.85 -0.15
CA ASP A 272 9.44 -29.29 -0.29
C ASP A 272 8.10 -29.66 -0.94
N ALA A 273 7.01 -28.97 -0.57
CA ALA A 273 5.70 -29.09 -1.23
C ALA A 273 5.76 -28.73 -2.73
N ARG A 274 6.54 -27.71 -3.12
CA ARG A 274 6.75 -27.33 -4.53
C ARG A 274 7.61 -28.32 -5.30
N ALA A 275 8.57 -28.97 -4.64
CA ALA A 275 9.44 -29.96 -5.27
C ALA A 275 8.72 -31.29 -5.52
N ASN A 276 7.67 -31.60 -4.74
CA ASN A 276 6.91 -32.83 -4.90
C ASN A 276 5.38 -32.57 -4.91
N PRO A 277 4.83 -32.05 -6.02
CA PRO A 277 3.41 -31.71 -6.12
C PRO A 277 2.45 -32.92 -6.13
N GLN A 278 2.98 -34.16 -6.21
CA GLN A 278 2.21 -35.43 -6.21
C GLN A 278 2.36 -36.24 -4.90
N GLY A 279 2.92 -35.66 -3.84
CA GLY A 279 2.96 -36.32 -2.53
C GLY A 279 1.55 -36.55 -1.96
N PRO A 280 1.20 -37.74 -1.46
CA PRO A 280 -0.13 -38.01 -0.93
C PRO A 280 -0.45 -37.11 0.27
N LEU A 281 -1.68 -36.61 0.34
CA LEU A 281 -2.31 -36.06 1.55
C LEU A 281 -2.60 -37.14 2.61
N THR A 282 -1.83 -38.23 2.65
CA THR A 282 -2.06 -39.37 3.53
C THR A 282 -0.76 -39.81 4.16
N GLY A 283 -0.64 -39.62 5.48
CA GLY A 283 0.45 -40.18 6.26
C GLY A 283 0.58 -39.56 7.65
N GLY A 284 -0.38 -39.82 8.54
CA GLY A 284 -0.23 -39.54 9.97
C GLY A 284 -1.55 -39.51 10.76
N GLU A 285 -1.99 -40.71 11.17
CA GLU A 285 -3.00 -41.00 12.21
C GLU A 285 -4.49 -40.95 11.81
N GLU A 286 -4.96 -42.11 11.33
CA GLU A 286 -6.36 -42.52 11.45
C GLU A 286 -6.76 -42.54 12.93
N GLY A 287 -7.91 -41.93 13.24
CA GLY A 287 -8.58 -42.12 14.53
C GLY A 287 -8.78 -40.88 15.39
N LYS A 288 -9.47 -39.86 14.87
CA LYS A 288 -10.47 -39.07 15.62
C LYS A 288 -11.20 -38.11 14.70
N THR A 289 -12.48 -38.39 14.48
CA THR A 289 -13.49 -37.39 14.14
C THR A 289 -13.31 -36.16 15.02
N LYS A 290 -13.00 -35.02 14.41
CA LYS A 290 -13.35 -33.68 14.89
C LYS A 290 -13.13 -32.68 13.76
N ASP A 291 -14.15 -31.87 13.53
CA ASP A 291 -14.15 -30.62 12.75
C ASP A 291 -13.03 -29.67 13.21
N ALA A 292 -11.78 -30.00 12.92
CA ALA A 292 -10.68 -29.08 13.03
C ALA A 292 -10.57 -28.38 11.68
N SER A 293 -11.39 -27.32 11.50
CA SER A 293 -11.13 -26.35 10.43
C SER A 293 -9.67 -25.94 10.54
N VAL A 294 -8.83 -26.35 9.59
CA VAL A 294 -7.43 -25.93 9.54
C VAL A 294 -7.46 -24.40 9.51
N ALA A 295 -7.03 -23.77 10.60
CA ALA A 295 -7.12 -22.34 10.75
C ALA A 295 -6.27 -21.68 9.66
N VAL A 296 -6.93 -20.98 8.74
CA VAL A 296 -6.27 -20.23 7.68
C VAL A 296 -5.35 -19.19 8.32
N SER A 297 -4.11 -19.11 7.85
CA SER A 297 -3.15 -18.17 8.45
C SER A 297 -3.64 -16.71 8.28
N PRO A 298 -3.55 -15.86 9.32
CA PRO A 298 -3.93 -14.45 9.22
C PRO A 298 -3.23 -13.69 8.10
N ALA A 299 -1.94 -14.01 7.85
CA ALA A 299 -1.17 -13.40 6.77
C ALA A 299 -1.76 -13.70 5.38
N LEU A 300 -2.30 -14.91 5.16
CA LEU A 300 -2.96 -15.26 3.91
C LEU A 300 -4.28 -14.50 3.76
N LEU A 301 -5.07 -14.35 4.83
CA LEU A 301 -6.31 -13.57 4.80
C LEU A 301 -6.06 -12.07 4.53
N GLN A 302 -5.01 -11.50 5.13
CA GLN A 302 -4.63 -10.12 4.88
C GLN A 302 -4.12 -9.93 3.43
N LEU A 303 -3.39 -10.91 2.90
CA LEU A 303 -2.99 -10.93 1.50
C LEU A 303 -4.21 -11.00 0.57
N ALA A 304 -5.21 -11.84 0.88
CA ALA A 304 -6.47 -11.90 0.15
C ALA A 304 -7.15 -10.52 0.13
N GLY A 305 -7.31 -9.88 1.29
CA GLY A 305 -7.95 -8.55 1.39
C GLY A 305 -7.24 -7.49 0.56
N ARG A 306 -5.90 -7.50 0.56
CA ARG A 306 -5.09 -6.59 -0.27
C ARG A 306 -5.31 -6.84 -1.77
N LEU A 307 -5.26 -8.11 -2.20
CA LEU A 307 -5.41 -8.48 -3.60
C LEU A 307 -6.84 -8.20 -4.10
N CYS A 308 -7.87 -8.51 -3.31
CA CYS A 308 -9.25 -8.15 -3.60
C CYS A 308 -9.42 -6.62 -3.70
N SER A 309 -8.88 -5.85 -2.74
CA SER A 309 -8.90 -4.38 -2.80
C SER A 309 -8.27 -3.84 -4.07
N SER A 310 -7.14 -4.42 -4.50
CA SER A 310 -6.44 -4.04 -5.74
C SER A 310 -7.27 -4.39 -6.98
N ALA A 311 -7.86 -5.59 -7.03
CA ALA A 311 -8.73 -6.02 -8.11
C ALA A 311 -9.94 -5.11 -8.25
N LEU A 312 -10.61 -4.77 -7.14
CA LEU A 312 -11.77 -3.88 -7.13
C LEU A 312 -11.43 -2.46 -7.58
N LYS A 313 -10.26 -1.92 -7.18
CA LYS A 313 -9.80 -0.59 -7.61
C LYS A 313 -9.46 -0.53 -9.10
N THR A 314 -9.03 -1.65 -9.68
CA THR A 314 -8.55 -1.70 -11.07
C THR A 314 -9.63 -2.11 -12.06
N GLN A 315 -10.48 -3.06 -11.68
CA GLN A 315 -11.50 -3.67 -12.54
C GLN A 315 -12.92 -3.17 -12.24
N GLY A 316 -13.11 -2.50 -11.09
CA GLY A 316 -14.42 -2.06 -10.61
C GLY A 316 -15.16 -3.16 -9.87
N ALA A 317 -16.49 -3.19 -10.00
CA ALA A 317 -17.33 -4.18 -9.35
C ALA A 317 -17.08 -5.59 -9.94
N LEU A 318 -16.89 -6.56 -9.04
CA LEU A 318 -16.61 -7.96 -9.37
C LEU A 318 -17.49 -8.89 -8.54
N THR A 319 -17.89 -10.03 -9.09
CA THR A 319 -18.59 -11.07 -8.32
C THR A 319 -17.64 -11.75 -7.34
N PHE A 320 -18.20 -12.44 -6.34
CA PHE A 320 -17.40 -13.25 -5.42
C PHE A 320 -16.55 -14.29 -6.17
N GLN A 321 -17.13 -14.95 -7.18
CA GLN A 321 -16.44 -15.93 -8.02
C GLN A 321 -15.26 -15.30 -8.79
N GLN A 322 -15.45 -14.13 -9.41
CA GLN A 322 -14.38 -13.43 -10.13
C GLN A 322 -13.21 -13.05 -9.20
N LEU A 323 -13.53 -12.63 -7.97
CA LEU A 323 -12.51 -12.36 -6.94
C LEU A 323 -11.78 -13.65 -6.53
N ARG A 324 -12.50 -14.75 -6.36
CA ARG A 324 -11.94 -16.07 -6.04
C ARG A 324 -10.98 -16.55 -7.13
N GLU A 325 -11.38 -16.44 -8.40
CA GLU A 325 -10.55 -16.77 -9.57
C GLU A 325 -9.30 -15.88 -9.64
N THR A 326 -9.47 -14.58 -9.37
CA THR A 326 -8.35 -13.63 -9.30
C THR A 326 -7.33 -14.04 -8.23
N LEU A 327 -7.78 -14.43 -7.04
CA LEU A 327 -6.89 -14.91 -5.97
C LEU A 327 -6.18 -16.21 -6.35
N ASN A 328 -6.92 -17.22 -6.76
CA ASN A 328 -6.36 -18.54 -7.09
C ASN A 328 -5.36 -18.48 -8.24
N SER A 329 -5.57 -17.58 -9.22
CA SER A 329 -4.61 -17.38 -10.32
C SER A 329 -3.28 -16.75 -9.86
N LYS A 330 -3.28 -16.05 -8.72
CA LYS A 330 -2.09 -15.40 -8.15
C LYS A 330 -1.33 -16.32 -7.21
N ASN A 331 -2.04 -17.12 -6.42
CA ASN A 331 -1.44 -17.99 -5.41
C ASN A 331 -2.37 -19.15 -5.07
N ASN A 332 -1.87 -20.38 -5.24
CA ASN A 332 -2.63 -21.60 -4.97
C ASN A 332 -2.97 -21.80 -3.48
N ASP A 333 -2.28 -21.13 -2.56
CA ASP A 333 -2.59 -21.18 -1.12
C ASP A 333 -4.03 -20.71 -0.85
N PHE A 334 -4.61 -19.87 -1.72
CA PHE A 334 -5.99 -19.42 -1.59
C PHE A 334 -7.04 -20.51 -1.80
N LEU A 335 -6.70 -21.63 -2.43
CA LEU A 335 -7.61 -22.78 -2.57
C LEU A 335 -8.04 -23.34 -1.22
N ALA A 336 -7.18 -23.25 -0.20
CA ALA A 336 -7.46 -23.71 1.16
C ALA A 336 -8.33 -22.73 1.98
N VAL A 337 -8.57 -21.51 1.49
CA VAL A 337 -9.35 -20.50 2.22
C VAL A 337 -10.83 -20.81 2.06
N ALA A 338 -11.59 -21.00 3.13
CA ALA A 338 -13.03 -21.20 3.02
C ALA A 338 -13.74 -19.92 2.55
N ASP A 339 -14.84 -20.05 1.80
CA ASP A 339 -15.56 -18.89 1.27
C ASP A 339 -16.05 -17.96 2.37
N ARG A 340 -16.53 -18.51 3.49
CA ARG A 340 -16.90 -17.77 4.70
C ARG A 340 -15.77 -16.89 5.24
N ASP A 341 -14.52 -17.36 5.18
CA ASP A 341 -13.37 -16.58 5.65
C ASP A 341 -13.03 -15.47 4.66
N LEU A 342 -13.12 -15.75 3.35
CA LEU A 342 -12.94 -14.75 2.30
C LEU A 342 -14.03 -13.68 2.33
N GLU A 343 -15.29 -14.05 2.57
CA GLU A 343 -16.39 -13.10 2.74
C GLU A 343 -16.15 -12.17 3.95
N ARG A 344 -15.71 -12.71 5.08
CA ARG A 344 -15.32 -11.89 6.25
C ARG A 344 -14.20 -10.91 5.90
N VAL A 345 -13.21 -11.34 5.11
CA VAL A 345 -12.17 -10.44 4.61
C VAL A 345 -12.75 -9.37 3.67
N LEU A 346 -13.66 -9.73 2.77
CA LEU A 346 -14.28 -8.77 1.86
C LEU A 346 -15.10 -7.71 2.61
N GLN A 347 -15.78 -8.09 3.68
CA GLN A 347 -16.54 -7.16 4.54
C GLN A 347 -15.66 -6.09 5.20
N THR A 348 -14.35 -6.33 5.38
CA THR A 348 -13.44 -5.32 5.94
C THR A 348 -12.87 -4.37 4.90
N VAL A 349 -12.88 -4.74 3.61
CA VAL A 349 -12.20 -3.97 2.55
C VAL A 349 -13.12 -3.49 1.42
N ALA A 350 -14.35 -3.98 1.36
CA ALA A 350 -15.29 -3.77 0.27
C ALA A 350 -16.73 -3.69 0.78
N ILE A 351 -17.63 -3.19 -0.08
CA ILE A 351 -19.07 -3.22 0.15
C ILE A 351 -19.73 -4.13 -0.88
N GLN A 352 -20.77 -4.85 -0.46
CA GLN A 352 -21.55 -5.74 -1.33
C GLN A 352 -22.78 -5.00 -1.86
N VAL A 353 -23.02 -5.08 -3.16
CA VAL A 353 -24.21 -4.54 -3.82
C VAL A 353 -24.75 -5.56 -4.81
N GLY A 354 -25.90 -6.17 -4.49
CA GLY A 354 -26.42 -7.29 -5.26
C GLY A 354 -25.43 -8.47 -5.22
N THR A 355 -25.06 -8.99 -6.39
CA THR A 355 -24.11 -10.11 -6.53
C THR A 355 -22.65 -9.70 -6.65
N VAL A 356 -22.34 -8.40 -6.62
CA VAL A 356 -20.97 -7.88 -6.79
C VAL A 356 -20.46 -7.18 -5.54
N TRP A 357 -19.14 -7.21 -5.38
CA TRP A 357 -18.36 -6.47 -4.42
C TRP A 357 -17.70 -5.28 -5.10
N LEU A 358 -17.54 -4.19 -4.36
CA LEU A 358 -16.95 -2.95 -4.87
C LEU A 358 -16.17 -2.20 -3.80
N ALA A 359 -15.17 -1.44 -4.23
CA ALA A 359 -14.40 -0.59 -3.34
C ALA A 359 -15.35 0.40 -2.62
N PRO A 360 -15.20 0.68 -1.32
CA PRO A 360 -16.13 1.56 -0.61
C PRO A 360 -16.08 3.00 -1.12
N LYS A 361 -14.87 3.52 -1.34
CA LYS A 361 -14.60 4.88 -1.83
C LYS A 361 -13.38 4.89 -2.74
N VAL A 362 -13.32 5.87 -3.65
CA VAL A 362 -12.16 6.14 -4.50
C VAL A 362 -11.26 7.25 -3.94
N GLY A 363 -11.69 7.94 -2.88
CA GLY A 363 -10.88 8.95 -2.17
C GLY A 363 -10.95 10.34 -2.79
N ASN A 364 -11.98 10.60 -3.59
CA ASN A 364 -12.27 11.92 -4.14
C ASN A 364 -13.75 12.22 -3.86
N ALA A 365 -14.02 13.17 -2.97
CA ALA A 365 -15.37 13.43 -2.46
C ALA A 365 -16.40 13.73 -3.57
N GLN A 366 -16.00 14.44 -4.63
CA GLN A 366 -16.88 14.71 -5.77
C GLN A 366 -17.18 13.44 -6.56
N MET A 367 -16.17 12.63 -6.84
CA MET A 367 -16.34 11.34 -7.53
C MET A 367 -17.15 10.36 -6.70
N ASP A 368 -16.87 10.28 -5.39
CA ASP A 368 -17.58 9.41 -4.45
C ASP A 368 -19.07 9.76 -4.38
N LEU A 369 -19.42 11.05 -4.39
CA LEU A 369 -20.82 11.50 -4.43
C LEU A 369 -21.56 11.02 -5.69
N TYR A 370 -20.94 11.16 -6.88
CA TYR A 370 -21.55 10.67 -8.12
C TYR A 370 -21.59 9.14 -8.17
N ARG A 371 -20.59 8.46 -7.62
CA ARG A 371 -20.50 7.01 -7.54
C ARG A 371 -21.60 6.43 -6.66
N ASP A 372 -21.80 6.99 -5.47
CA ASP A 372 -22.86 6.57 -4.54
C ASP A 372 -24.24 6.73 -5.18
N CYS A 373 -24.50 7.85 -5.87
CA CYS A 373 -25.75 8.05 -6.60
C CYS A 373 -25.93 7.05 -7.75
N LEU A 374 -24.87 6.78 -8.52
CA LEU A 374 -24.93 5.81 -9.62
C LEU A 374 -25.23 4.39 -9.12
N ILE A 375 -24.67 4.00 -7.97
CA ILE A 375 -24.98 2.73 -7.31
C ILE A 375 -26.48 2.64 -7.03
N GLU A 376 -27.09 3.68 -6.45
CA GLU A 376 -28.52 3.67 -6.12
C GLU A 376 -29.43 3.65 -7.34
N VAL A 377 -29.06 4.35 -8.42
CA VAL A 377 -29.78 4.29 -9.72
C VAL A 377 -29.69 2.90 -10.32
N LEU A 378 -28.48 2.34 -10.43
CA LEU A 378 -28.27 1.02 -11.04
C LEU A 378 -28.89 -0.13 -10.22
N LYS A 379 -28.95 -0.01 -8.89
CA LYS A 379 -29.63 -1.00 -8.03
C LYS A 379 -31.12 -1.09 -8.28
N LYS A 380 -31.77 0.03 -8.66
CA LYS A 380 -33.21 0.10 -8.94
C LYS A 380 -33.55 -0.27 -10.38
N GLN A 381 -32.53 -0.44 -11.22
CA GLN A 381 -32.70 -0.71 -12.63
C GLN A 381 -33.39 -2.06 -12.88
N THR A 382 -34.55 -2.02 -13.51
CA THR A 382 -35.30 -3.22 -13.94
C THR A 382 -35.01 -3.64 -15.39
N GLN A 383 -34.43 -2.77 -16.21
CA GLN A 383 -34.09 -3.07 -17.61
C GLN A 383 -32.87 -2.25 -18.05
N PRO A 384 -32.07 -2.72 -19.03
CA PRO A 384 -30.96 -1.95 -19.57
C PRO A 384 -31.41 -0.54 -20.00
N GLN A 385 -30.66 0.47 -19.59
CA GLN A 385 -31.00 1.88 -19.84
C GLN A 385 -29.92 2.54 -20.70
N SER A 386 -30.31 3.54 -21.48
CA SER A 386 -29.33 4.36 -22.20
C SER A 386 -28.53 5.22 -21.22
N LYS A 387 -27.32 5.62 -21.62
CA LYS A 387 -26.51 6.57 -20.83
C LYS A 387 -27.29 7.86 -20.49
N ALA A 388 -28.10 8.36 -21.42
CA ALA A 388 -28.87 9.58 -21.24
C ALA A 388 -29.95 9.42 -20.15
N ALA A 389 -30.65 8.28 -20.15
CA ALA A 389 -31.64 7.96 -19.12
C ALA A 389 -31.01 7.87 -17.72
N ILE A 390 -29.86 7.19 -17.61
CA ILE A 390 -29.12 7.09 -16.33
C ILE A 390 -28.69 8.47 -15.85
N VAL A 391 -28.14 9.32 -16.73
CA VAL A 391 -27.72 10.69 -16.37
C VAL A 391 -28.91 11.54 -15.92
N GLN A 392 -30.06 11.38 -16.56
CA GLN A 392 -31.29 12.07 -16.17
C GLN A 392 -31.75 11.62 -14.77
N GLU A 393 -31.77 10.31 -14.51
CA GLU A 393 -32.16 9.76 -13.21
C GLU A 393 -31.19 10.18 -12.09
N MET A 394 -29.88 10.16 -12.36
CA MET A 394 -28.88 10.67 -11.43
C MET A 394 -29.06 12.17 -11.16
N SER A 395 -29.39 12.97 -12.19
CA SER A 395 -29.61 14.42 -12.03
C SER A 395 -30.82 14.71 -11.16
N GLN A 396 -31.89 13.92 -11.32
CA GLN A 396 -33.09 14.00 -10.48
C GLN A 396 -32.78 13.59 -9.03
N ALA A 397 -32.07 12.47 -8.84
CA ALA A 397 -31.72 11.96 -7.52
C ALA A 397 -30.81 12.91 -6.71
N LEU A 398 -29.87 13.59 -7.39
CA LEU A 398 -28.96 14.56 -6.75
C LEU A 398 -29.52 15.99 -6.71
N ASN A 399 -30.70 16.23 -7.30
CA ASN A 399 -31.28 17.56 -7.51
C ASN A 399 -30.26 18.56 -8.11
N ARG A 400 -29.43 18.10 -9.04
CA ARG A 400 -28.39 18.90 -9.69
C ARG A 400 -28.02 18.31 -11.04
N ARG A 401 -27.46 19.12 -11.92
CA ARG A 401 -26.88 18.63 -13.18
C ARG A 401 -25.60 17.83 -12.90
N ILE A 402 -25.43 16.71 -13.61
CA ILE A 402 -24.16 15.96 -13.59
C ILE A 402 -23.11 16.76 -14.37
N ASP A 403 -22.20 17.39 -13.64
CA ASP A 403 -21.06 18.11 -14.20
C ASP A 403 -19.81 17.23 -14.14
N LEU A 404 -19.79 16.22 -15.02
CA LEU A 404 -18.63 15.34 -15.22
C LEU A 404 -18.29 15.29 -16.71
N PRO A 405 -17.00 15.34 -17.07
CA PRO A 405 -16.57 15.04 -18.43
C PRO A 405 -17.07 13.65 -18.85
N ASP A 406 -17.52 13.53 -20.10
CA ASP A 406 -18.13 12.30 -20.63
C ASP A 406 -17.20 11.07 -20.52
N PHE A 407 -15.88 11.29 -20.64
CA PHE A 407 -14.88 10.25 -20.40
C PHE A 407 -14.90 9.74 -18.95
N THR A 408 -14.98 10.65 -17.97
CA THR A 408 -15.04 10.33 -16.53
C THR A 408 -16.34 9.59 -16.20
N LEU A 409 -17.46 10.03 -16.75
CA LEU A 409 -18.75 9.36 -16.57
C LEU A 409 -18.72 7.94 -17.15
N ARG A 410 -18.18 7.74 -18.36
CA ARG A 410 -18.02 6.40 -18.95
C ARG A 410 -17.09 5.51 -18.14
N LYS A 411 -16.05 6.08 -17.51
CA LYS A 411 -15.18 5.33 -16.60
C LYS A 411 -15.95 4.87 -15.37
N LEU A 412 -16.75 5.75 -14.78
CA LEU A 412 -17.59 5.43 -13.63
C LEU A 412 -18.66 4.38 -13.95
N LEU A 413 -19.32 4.49 -15.12
CA LEU A 413 -20.28 3.49 -15.59
C LEU A 413 -19.64 2.11 -15.76
N ARG A 414 -18.47 2.02 -16.41
CA ARG A 414 -17.76 0.73 -16.58
C ARG A 414 -17.32 0.08 -15.28
N GLU A 415 -17.21 0.86 -14.21
CA GLU A 415 -16.94 0.32 -12.89
C GLU A 415 -18.08 -0.60 -12.43
N LEU A 416 -19.33 -0.17 -12.61
CA LEU A 416 -20.52 -0.79 -12.01
C LEU A 416 -21.44 -1.52 -13.02
N ALA A 417 -21.33 -1.20 -14.30
CA ALA A 417 -22.24 -1.67 -15.34
C ALA A 417 -21.49 -2.19 -16.58
N VAL A 418 -22.15 -3.05 -17.34
CA VAL A 418 -21.71 -3.54 -18.65
C VAL A 418 -22.44 -2.76 -19.73
N ASN A 419 -21.78 -2.49 -20.86
CA ASN A 419 -22.41 -1.87 -22.01
C ASN A 419 -22.66 -2.92 -23.10
N GLU A 420 -23.92 -3.07 -23.50
CA GLU A 420 -24.35 -3.94 -24.59
C GLU A 420 -25.18 -3.11 -25.57
N SER A 421 -24.68 -2.96 -26.79
CA SER A 421 -25.38 -2.24 -27.87
C SER A 421 -25.83 -0.81 -27.49
N GLY A 422 -25.05 -0.11 -26.66
CA GLY A 422 -25.36 1.26 -26.23
C GLY A 422 -26.25 1.36 -24.98
N PHE A 423 -26.73 0.24 -24.45
CA PHE A 423 -27.46 0.15 -23.19
C PHE A 423 -26.53 -0.32 -22.07
N TRP A 424 -26.76 0.20 -20.87
CA TRP A 424 -25.99 -0.14 -19.68
C TRP A 424 -26.83 -0.98 -18.73
N SER A 425 -26.28 -2.09 -18.26
CA SER A 425 -26.89 -3.00 -17.30
C SER A 425 -26.00 -3.17 -16.06
N PHE A 426 -26.60 -3.16 -14.87
CA PHE A 426 -25.87 -3.33 -13.63
C PHE A 426 -25.19 -4.72 -13.55
N LYS A 427 -23.88 -4.75 -13.25
CA LYS A 427 -23.11 -6.00 -13.11
C LYS A 427 -23.61 -6.90 -11.96
N GLY A 428 -24.15 -6.29 -10.91
CA GLY A 428 -24.62 -7.00 -9.71
C GLY A 428 -26.03 -7.57 -9.82
N ARG A 429 -26.59 -7.60 -11.03
CA ARG A 429 -27.91 -8.17 -11.27
C ARG A 429 -27.82 -9.69 -11.27
N VAL A 430 -28.73 -10.36 -10.55
CA VAL A 430 -28.96 -11.79 -10.70
C VAL A 430 -29.62 -11.98 -12.08
N PRO A 431 -29.04 -12.73 -13.02
CA PRO A 431 -29.76 -13.07 -14.24
C PRO A 431 -31.03 -13.80 -13.83
N GLU A 432 -32.19 -13.29 -14.23
CA GLU A 432 -33.43 -14.05 -14.08
C GLU A 432 -33.20 -15.36 -14.83
N SER A 433 -33.18 -16.46 -14.09
CA SER A 433 -33.09 -17.81 -14.64
C SER A 433 -34.14 -17.90 -15.74
N GLY A 434 -33.67 -18.04 -16.98
CA GLY A 434 -34.51 -18.15 -18.15
C GLY A 434 -35.57 -19.22 -17.91
N ASP A 435 -36.80 -18.82 -18.20
CA ASP A 435 -37.98 -19.67 -18.22
C ASP A 435 -37.70 -20.96 -18.99
N GLY A 436 -38.31 -22.05 -18.52
CA GLY A 436 -37.96 -23.41 -18.86
C GLY A 436 -37.90 -23.70 -20.37
N ASP A 437 -36.92 -24.54 -20.71
CA ASP A 437 -36.92 -25.35 -21.91
C ASP A 437 -38.18 -26.25 -21.86
N VAL A 438 -39.30 -25.75 -22.38
CA VAL A 438 -40.52 -26.53 -22.62
C VAL A 438 -40.24 -27.39 -23.85
N PRO A 439 -40.16 -28.72 -23.74
CA PRO A 439 -39.95 -29.57 -24.90
C PRO A 439 -41.19 -29.43 -25.81
N LEU A 440 -40.97 -28.98 -27.04
CA LEU A 440 -42.00 -29.05 -28.08
C LEU A 440 -42.44 -30.52 -28.24
N PRO A 441 -43.76 -30.82 -28.28
CA PRO A 441 -44.22 -32.18 -28.48
C PRO A 441 -43.84 -32.66 -29.89
N PRO A 442 -43.58 -33.97 -30.06
CA PRO A 442 -43.20 -34.51 -31.36
C PRO A 442 -44.38 -34.37 -32.32
N VAL A 443 -44.13 -33.74 -33.46
CA VAL A 443 -45.04 -33.74 -34.60
C VAL A 443 -44.95 -35.14 -35.24
N PHE A 444 -46.11 -35.79 -35.36
CA PHE A 444 -46.29 -37.08 -36.03
C PHE A 444 -45.94 -37.05 -37.51
#